data_AF-A0A0L8GQD9-F1
#
_entry.id   AF-A0A0L8GQD9-F1
#
_cell.length_a   1.000
_cell.length_b   1.000
_cell.length_c   1.000
_cell.angle_alpha   90.00
_cell.angle_beta   90.00
_cell.angle_gamma   90.00
#
_symmetry.space_group_name_H-M   'P 1'
#
loop_
_entity.id
_entity.type
_entity.pdbx_description
1 polymer ?
#
loop_
_entity_poly.entity_id
_entity_poly.type
_entity_poly.pdbx_seq_one_letter_code
_entity_poly.pdbx_strand_id
1 'polypeptide(L)'
;MLLRNLTPMRGLLNGTRILVLSIKDLFIHGKILNRSKKGEEAFIPCINFHPSERTLPFSMSRQQFPVIPVFAMIINKSQDQSFNNVGIILPSPAFSHGQLYVVLGRSRSCNNIKILVKDHPKQGELIADQVFTRNMALKQLLR
;
A
#
# COMPACT_ATOMS: atom_id res chain seq x y z
N MET A 1 -4.32 6.76 -4.44
CA MET A 1 -3.89 6.95 -3.04
C MET A 1 -2.93 8.11 -2.96
N LEU A 2 -3.03 8.94 -1.93
CA LEU A 2 -2.18 10.11 -1.71
C LEU A 2 -0.79 9.69 -1.17
N LEU A 3 0.27 10.33 -1.69
CA LEU A 3 1.67 10.08 -1.35
C LEU A 3 2.25 11.03 -0.30
N ARG A 4 1.58 12.17 -0.07
CA ARG A 4 2.05 13.24 0.81
C ARG A 4 0.90 13.76 1.66
N ASN A 5 1.23 14.31 2.83
CA ASN A 5 0.27 15.08 3.59
C ASN A 5 0.04 16.41 2.87
N LEU A 6 -1.22 16.75 2.58
CA LEU A 6 -1.60 18.03 2.00
C LEU A 6 -2.32 18.88 3.03
N THR A 7 -3.38 18.34 3.62
CA THR A 7 -4.20 19.07 4.61
C THR A 7 -4.76 18.08 5.62
N PRO A 8 -4.10 17.89 6.77
CA PRO A 8 -4.54 16.99 7.83
C PRO A 8 -5.98 17.26 8.30
N MET A 9 -6.35 18.55 8.44
CA MET A 9 -7.68 18.97 8.87
C MET A 9 -8.80 18.52 7.91
N ARG A 10 -8.47 18.36 6.62
CA ARG A 10 -9.40 17.86 5.59
C ARG A 10 -9.25 16.36 5.31
N GLY A 11 -8.50 15.63 6.15
CA GLY A 11 -8.27 14.19 5.98
C GLY A 11 -7.35 13.82 4.81
N LEU A 12 -6.66 14.80 4.20
CA LEU A 12 -5.73 14.58 3.09
C LEU A 12 -4.32 14.30 3.62
N LEU A 13 -4.16 13.07 4.11
CA LEU A 13 -2.93 12.51 4.67
C LEU A 13 -2.33 11.47 3.73
N ASN A 14 -1.06 11.14 3.92
CA ASN A 14 -0.41 10.03 3.23
C ASN A 14 -1.22 8.73 3.45
N GLY A 15 -1.42 7.98 2.37
CA GLY A 15 -2.26 6.77 2.38
C GLY A 15 -3.76 7.01 2.28
N THR A 16 -4.24 8.26 2.19
CA THR A 16 -5.66 8.53 1.91
C THR A 16 -6.02 7.98 0.52
N ARG A 17 -7.03 7.13 0.47
CA ARG A 17 -7.57 6.53 -0.77
C ARG A 17 -8.65 7.46 -1.31
N ILE A 18 -8.56 7.76 -2.60
CA ILE A 18 -9.42 8.71 -3.29
C ILE A 18 -9.97 7.99 -4.51
N LEU A 19 -11.30 8.02 -4.67
CA LEU A 19 -11.96 7.69 -5.92
C LEU A 19 -11.89 8.91 -6.84
N VAL A 20 -11.24 8.78 -7.99
CA VAL A 20 -11.16 9.87 -8.96
C VAL A 20 -12.53 10.04 -9.62
N LEU A 21 -13.08 11.25 -9.54
CA LEU A 21 -14.34 11.62 -10.17
C LEU A 21 -14.09 12.36 -11.49
N SER A 22 -13.13 13.28 -11.50
CA SER A 22 -12.67 13.93 -12.72
C SER A 22 -11.22 14.38 -12.61
N ILE A 23 -10.55 14.52 -13.76
CA ILE A 23 -9.18 15.01 -13.86
C ILE A 23 -9.23 16.33 -14.63
N LYS A 24 -8.60 17.36 -14.09
CA LYS A 24 -8.44 18.68 -14.68
C LYS A 24 -6.95 19.00 -14.80
N ASP A 25 -6.62 20.03 -15.57
CA ASP A 25 -5.23 20.40 -15.85
C ASP A 25 -4.42 20.72 -14.58
N LEU A 26 -5.08 21.35 -13.58
CA LEU A 26 -4.43 21.81 -12.36
C LEU A 26 -4.74 20.97 -11.12
N PHE A 27 -5.78 20.13 -11.15
CA PHE A 27 -6.20 19.34 -9.99
C PHE A 27 -6.93 18.05 -10.38
N ILE A 28 -6.87 17.08 -9.47
CA ILE A 28 -7.73 15.89 -9.50
C ILE A 28 -8.87 16.10 -8.52
N HIS A 29 -10.11 15.95 -8.99
CA HIS A 29 -11.30 15.91 -8.15
C HIS A 29 -11.63 14.47 -7.81
N GLY A 30 -11.90 14.21 -6.54
CA GLY A 30 -12.24 12.88 -6.10
C GLY A 30 -12.97 12.84 -4.76
N LYS A 31 -13.36 11.63 -4.37
CA LYS A 31 -14.06 11.35 -3.11
C LYS A 31 -13.19 10.52 -2.19
N ILE A 32 -13.12 10.90 -0.91
CA ILE A 32 -12.32 10.21 0.09
C ILE A 32 -12.97 8.86 0.45
N LEU A 33 -12.19 7.78 0.40
CA LEU A 33 -12.67 6.41 0.62
C LEU A 33 -12.39 5.86 2.01
N ASN A 34 -11.43 6.43 2.75
CA ASN A 34 -11.00 5.94 4.06
C ASN A 34 -10.76 7.09 5.05
N ARG A 35 -10.47 6.72 6.31
CA ARG A 35 -10.20 7.63 7.44
C ARG A 35 -11.43 8.45 7.88
N SER A 36 -11.19 9.49 8.67
CA SER A 36 -12.19 10.33 9.36
C SER A 36 -13.10 11.11 8.41
N LYS A 37 -12.63 11.44 7.21
CA LYS A 37 -13.32 12.29 6.24
C LYS A 37 -13.90 11.48 5.06
N LYS A 38 -14.22 10.21 5.29
CA LYS A 38 -14.78 9.31 4.28
C LYS A 38 -16.08 9.88 3.71
N GLY A 39 -16.18 9.91 2.39
CA GLY A 39 -17.34 10.41 1.67
C GLY A 39 -17.27 11.89 1.29
N GLU A 40 -16.37 12.67 1.91
CA GLU A 40 -16.15 14.06 1.51
C GLU A 40 -15.42 14.16 0.17
N GLU A 41 -15.63 15.28 -0.52
CA GLU A 41 -14.91 15.62 -1.74
C GLU A 41 -13.51 16.16 -1.43
N ALA A 42 -12.58 15.88 -2.35
CA ALA A 42 -11.19 16.24 -2.27
C ALA A 42 -10.72 16.79 -3.61
N PHE A 43 -9.92 17.86 -3.54
CA PHE A 43 -9.25 18.47 -4.68
C PHE A 43 -7.74 18.34 -4.46
N ILE A 44 -7.08 17.62 -5.35
CA ILE A 44 -5.66 17.30 -5.23
C ILE A 44 -4.89 18.12 -6.26
N PRO A 45 -4.14 19.16 -5.85
CA PRO A 45 -3.35 19.95 -6.76
C PRO A 45 -2.05 19.25 -7.16
N CYS A 46 -1.45 19.69 -8.26
CA CYS A 46 -0.05 19.42 -8.54
C CYS A 46 0.85 20.08 -7.49
N ILE A 47 1.87 19.36 -7.01
CA ILE A 47 2.88 19.90 -6.08
C ILE A 47 4.29 19.65 -6.62
N ASN A 48 5.25 20.45 -6.15
CA ASN A 48 6.66 20.28 -6.50
C ASN A 48 7.33 19.26 -5.58
N PHE A 49 7.94 18.26 -6.18
CA PHE A 49 8.78 17.27 -5.53
C PHE A 49 10.23 17.64 -5.75
N HIS A 50 10.99 17.68 -4.66
CA HIS A 50 12.43 17.89 -4.69
C HIS A 50 13.09 16.55 -4.34
N PRO A 51 14.15 16.14 -5.08
CA PRO A 51 14.94 14.99 -4.68
C PRO A 51 15.57 15.27 -3.31
N SER A 52 15.67 14.23 -2.49
CA SER A 52 16.38 14.32 -1.21
C SER A 52 17.89 14.36 -1.40
N GLU A 53 18.38 13.87 -2.54
CA GLU A 53 19.78 13.79 -2.88
C GLU A 53 20.31 15.16 -3.33
N ARG A 54 21.32 15.66 -2.62
CA ARG A 54 21.98 16.94 -2.90
C ARG A 54 23.29 16.80 -3.69
N THR A 55 23.55 15.60 -4.21
CA THR A 55 24.77 15.26 -4.96
C THR A 55 24.74 15.76 -6.40
N LEU A 56 23.57 16.14 -6.90
CA LEU A 56 23.42 16.68 -8.25
C LEU A 56 24.04 18.09 -8.33
N PRO A 57 24.76 18.42 -9.43
CA PRO A 57 25.35 19.74 -9.62
C PRO A 57 24.31 20.84 -9.93
N PHE A 58 23.02 20.50 -9.92
CA PHE A 58 21.91 21.40 -10.18
C PHE A 58 20.72 21.10 -9.26
N SER A 59 19.86 22.09 -9.06
CA SER A 59 18.60 21.91 -8.35
C SER A 59 17.57 21.28 -9.29
N MET A 60 17.03 20.13 -8.91
CA MET A 60 15.95 19.48 -9.64
C MET A 60 14.64 19.63 -8.87
N SER A 61 13.56 19.94 -9.58
CA SER A 61 12.20 19.84 -9.04
C SER A 61 11.28 19.21 -10.08
N ARG A 62 10.28 18.46 -9.59
CA ARG A 62 9.28 17.81 -10.44
C ARG A 62 7.89 18.20 -9.98
N GLN A 63 7.14 18.88 -10.83
CA GLN A 63 5.72 19.16 -10.59
C GLN A 63 4.89 17.93 -10.98
N GLN A 64 4.12 17.39 -10.04
CA GLN A 64 3.23 16.26 -10.29
C GLN A 64 2.08 16.20 -9.26
N PHE A 65 1.00 15.51 -9.59
CA PHE A 65 0.01 15.13 -8.60
C PHE A 65 0.62 14.15 -7.58
N PRO A 66 0.42 14.37 -6.26
CA PRO A 66 0.94 13.49 -5.23
C PRO A 66 0.07 12.23 -5.07
N VAL A 67 -0.31 11.56 -6.15
CA VAL A 67 -1.16 10.37 -6.13
C VAL A 67 -0.54 9.22 -6.92
N ILE A 68 -0.86 8.00 -6.51
CA ILE A 68 -0.62 6.79 -7.30
C ILE A 68 -1.93 6.01 -7.49
N PRO A 69 -2.13 5.33 -8.63
CA PRO A 69 -3.15 4.30 -8.77
C PRO A 69 -2.91 3.18 -7.75
N VAL A 70 -3.98 2.68 -7.12
CA VAL A 70 -3.87 1.61 -6.11
C VAL A 70 -4.98 0.58 -6.33
N PHE A 71 -4.73 -0.34 -7.25
CA PHE A 71 -5.49 -1.60 -7.37
C PHE A 71 -4.80 -2.71 -6.60
N ALA A 72 -3.47 -2.74 -6.67
CA ALA A 72 -2.60 -3.55 -5.83
C ALA A 72 -1.49 -2.66 -5.25
N MET A 73 -0.94 -3.06 -4.11
CA MET A 73 0.19 -2.38 -3.49
C MET A 73 1.16 -3.40 -2.92
N ILE A 74 2.43 -3.04 -2.90
CA ILE A 74 3.46 -3.84 -2.23
C ILE A 74 3.26 -3.82 -0.72
N ILE A 75 3.67 -4.90 -0.04
CA ILE A 75 3.51 -5.10 1.41
C ILE A 75 4.01 -3.88 2.19
N ASN A 76 5.20 -3.37 1.88
CA ASN A 76 5.79 -2.23 2.58
C ASN A 76 4.95 -0.94 2.47
N LYS A 77 4.20 -0.76 1.38
CA LYS A 77 3.32 0.42 1.21
C LYS A 77 1.95 0.23 1.87
N SER A 78 1.58 -1.00 2.19
CA SER A 78 0.42 -1.31 3.01
C SER A 78 0.68 -1.09 4.51
N GLN A 79 1.93 -0.82 4.90
CA GLN A 79 2.26 -0.54 6.28
C GLN A 79 1.43 0.65 6.82
N ASP A 80 0.93 0.52 8.05
CA ASP A 80 0.08 1.51 8.73
C ASP A 80 -1.25 1.82 8.03
N GLN A 81 -1.73 0.90 7.20
CA GLN A 81 -3.08 0.92 6.62
C GLN A 81 -3.89 -0.28 7.05
N SER A 82 -5.22 -0.11 7.10
CA SER A 82 -6.16 -1.20 7.36
C SER A 82 -7.16 -1.30 6.23
N PHE A 83 -7.50 -2.53 5.87
CA PHE A 83 -8.43 -2.88 4.80
C PHE A 83 -9.49 -3.85 5.32
N ASN A 84 -10.69 -3.78 4.73
CA ASN A 84 -11.77 -4.70 5.09
C ASN A 84 -11.55 -6.08 4.48
N ASN A 85 -11.09 -6.14 3.23
CA ASN A 85 -10.79 -7.35 2.49
C ASN A 85 -9.40 -7.24 1.88
N VAL A 86 -8.60 -8.29 2.01
CA VAL A 86 -7.20 -8.31 1.58
C VAL A 86 -6.95 -9.54 0.72
N GLY A 87 -6.54 -9.31 -0.53
CA GLY A 87 -5.94 -10.33 -1.38
C GLY A 87 -4.42 -10.22 -1.30
N ILE A 88 -3.74 -11.31 -0.96
CA ILE A 88 -2.27 -11.38 -0.89
C ILE A 88 -1.82 -12.29 -2.01
N ILE A 89 -0.97 -11.79 -2.90
CA ILE A 89 -0.34 -12.59 -3.95
C ILE A 89 1.13 -12.72 -3.60
N LEU A 90 1.60 -13.96 -3.41
CA LEU A 90 2.99 -14.31 -3.17
C LEU A 90 3.55 -14.97 -4.43
N PRO A 91 4.14 -14.20 -5.35
CA PRO A 91 4.81 -14.76 -6.53
C PRO A 91 6.13 -15.47 -6.19
N SER A 92 6.65 -15.20 -5.00
CA SER A 92 7.92 -15.70 -4.47
C SER A 92 7.87 -15.63 -2.93
N PRO A 93 8.73 -16.37 -2.21
CA PRO A 93 8.65 -16.42 -0.75
C PRO A 93 8.78 -15.02 -0.14
N ALA A 94 8.15 -14.80 1.02
CA ALA A 94 8.32 -13.57 1.78
C ALA A 94 9.79 -13.43 2.21
N PHE A 95 10.55 -12.61 1.49
CA PHE A 95 12.01 -12.57 1.54
C PHE A 95 12.57 -11.88 2.79
N SER A 96 11.78 -11.09 3.51
CA SER A 96 12.28 -10.36 4.69
C SER A 96 11.42 -10.55 5.93
N HIS A 97 12.09 -10.39 7.08
CA HIS A 97 11.51 -10.59 8.39
C HIS A 97 10.25 -9.73 8.58
N GLY A 98 9.17 -10.34 9.05
CA GLY A 98 7.93 -9.63 9.37
C GLY A 98 7.08 -9.22 8.16
N GLN A 99 7.46 -9.47 6.90
CA GLN A 99 6.63 -9.09 5.75
C GLN A 99 5.25 -9.77 5.75
N LEU A 100 5.23 -11.09 6.00
CA LEU A 100 3.98 -11.83 6.06
C LEU A 100 3.11 -11.36 7.23
N TYR A 101 3.74 -11.07 8.37
CA TYR A 101 3.06 -10.52 9.55
C TYR A 101 2.44 -9.15 9.25
N VAL A 102 3.19 -8.25 8.61
CA VAL A 102 2.71 -6.92 8.24
C VAL A 102 1.45 -7.03 7.38
N VAL A 103 1.47 -7.89 6.35
CA VAL A 103 0.33 -8.00 5.43
C VAL A 103 -0.89 -8.70 6.06
N LEU A 104 -0.67 -9.73 6.88
CA LEU A 104 -1.77 -10.42 7.59
C LEU A 104 -2.46 -9.49 8.59
N GLY A 105 -1.68 -8.64 9.28
CA GLY A 105 -2.20 -7.63 10.19
C GLY A 105 -2.85 -6.42 9.52
N ARG A 106 -3.08 -6.42 8.19
CA ARG A 106 -3.82 -5.32 7.51
C ARG A 106 -5.32 -5.54 7.48
N SER A 107 -5.78 -6.77 7.68
CA SER A 107 -7.21 -7.08 7.84
C SER A 107 -7.58 -7.14 9.33
N ARG A 108 -8.82 -6.77 9.64
CA ARG A 108 -9.38 -6.92 11.00
C ARG A 108 -9.89 -8.33 11.28
N SER A 109 -10.03 -9.16 10.25
CA SER A 109 -10.53 -10.52 10.35
C SER A 109 -9.77 -11.43 9.39
N CYS A 110 -9.39 -12.62 9.88
CA CYS A 110 -8.75 -13.65 9.06
C CYS A 110 -9.66 -14.13 7.91
N ASN A 111 -10.99 -14.14 8.12
CA ASN A 111 -11.97 -14.56 7.10
C ASN A 111 -11.96 -13.66 5.86
N ASN A 112 -11.46 -12.44 5.99
CA ASN A 112 -11.40 -11.48 4.90
C ASN A 112 -10.04 -11.46 4.19
N ILE A 113 -9.14 -12.38 4.55
CA ILE A 113 -7.84 -12.54 3.91
C ILE A 113 -7.91 -13.72 2.95
N LYS A 114 -7.49 -13.50 1.70
CA LYS A 114 -7.26 -14.57 0.72
C LYS A 114 -5.81 -14.53 0.27
N ILE A 115 -5.13 -15.67 0.32
CA ILE A 115 -3.72 -15.79 -0.06
C ILE A 115 -3.62 -16.67 -1.30
N LEU A 116 -3.03 -16.10 -2.36
CA LEU A 116 -2.63 -16.82 -3.56
C LEU A 116 -1.11 -16.99 -3.50
N VAL A 117 -0.67 -18.24 -3.37
CA VAL A 117 0.72 -18.63 -3.52
C VAL A 117 0.93 -19.10 -4.95
N LYS A 118 1.90 -18.52 -5.67
CA LYS A 118 2.30 -19.03 -6.98
C LYS A 118 3.48 -19.98 -6.84
N ASP A 119 3.57 -20.91 -7.79
CA ASP A 119 4.69 -21.84 -7.86
C ASP A 119 6.00 -21.09 -8.10
N HIS A 120 6.98 -21.35 -7.26
CA HIS A 120 8.31 -20.77 -7.35
C HIS A 120 9.31 -21.81 -6.80
N PRO A 121 10.54 -21.96 -7.33
CA PRO A 121 11.45 -23.05 -6.93
C PRO A 121 11.77 -23.12 -5.42
N LYS A 122 11.61 -22.00 -4.72
CA LYS A 122 11.82 -21.85 -3.26
C LYS A 122 10.52 -21.79 -2.44
N GLN A 123 9.37 -21.92 -3.10
CA GLN A 123 8.03 -21.85 -2.51
C GLN A 123 7.29 -23.15 -2.81
N GLY A 124 6.60 -23.73 -1.83
CA GLY A 124 5.87 -24.97 -2.06
C GLY A 124 6.74 -26.21 -2.13
N GLU A 125 7.64 -26.45 -1.16
CA GLU A 125 7.88 -27.85 -0.81
C GLU A 125 6.54 -28.42 -0.34
N LEU A 126 5.93 -29.29 -1.15
CA LEU A 126 4.69 -29.97 -0.84
C LEU A 126 4.95 -30.92 0.32
N ILE A 127 4.56 -30.53 1.53
CA ILE A 127 4.48 -31.45 2.66
C ILE A 127 3.03 -31.94 2.71
N ALA A 128 2.78 -33.20 2.37
CA ALA A 128 1.44 -33.80 2.38
C ALA A 128 0.38 -33.01 1.57
N ASP A 129 0.64 -32.78 0.28
CA ASP A 129 -0.27 -32.14 -0.69
C ASP A 129 -0.70 -30.69 -0.39
N GLN A 130 0.02 -30.00 0.51
CA GLN A 130 -0.23 -28.60 0.85
C GLN A 130 0.90 -27.68 0.40
N VAL A 131 0.54 -26.49 -0.11
CA VAL A 131 1.49 -25.46 -0.55
C VAL A 131 1.93 -24.60 0.63
N PHE A 132 3.23 -24.63 0.96
CA PHE A 132 3.81 -23.82 2.04
C PHE A 132 4.65 -22.66 1.52
N THR A 133 4.63 -21.53 2.23
CA THR A 133 5.62 -20.46 2.06
C THR A 133 6.55 -20.44 3.27
N ARG A 134 7.85 -20.30 3.02
CA ARG A 134 8.83 -20.10 4.10
C ARG A 134 8.56 -18.75 4.75
N ASN A 135 8.16 -18.77 6.01
CA ASN A 135 8.00 -17.57 6.81
C ASN A 135 9.28 -17.35 7.63
N MET A 136 9.96 -16.22 7.43
CA MET A 136 10.99 -15.75 8.35
C MET A 136 10.35 -14.93 9.47
N ALA A 137 9.45 -15.50 10.28
CA ALA A 137 8.84 -14.82 11.44
C ALA A 137 9.21 -15.49 12.77
N LEU A 138 9.07 -14.72 13.86
CA LEU A 138 9.27 -15.16 15.24
C LEU A 138 8.50 -16.48 15.51
N LYS A 139 9.21 -17.53 15.95
CA LYS A 139 8.62 -18.84 16.31
C LYS A 139 7.58 -18.78 17.44
N GLN A 140 7.44 -17.65 18.14
CA GLN A 140 6.63 -17.51 19.35
C GLN A 140 5.13 -17.26 19.11
N LEU A 141 4.69 -16.95 17.88
CA LEU A 141 3.32 -16.47 17.60
C LEU A 141 2.44 -17.46 16.83
N LEU A 142 2.94 -18.65 16.49
CA LEU A 142 2.16 -19.72 15.84
C LEU A 142 1.80 -20.81 16.86
N ARG A 143 1.06 -20.43 17.90
CA ARG A 143 0.34 -21.37 18.78
C ARG A 143 -1.14 -21.27 18.50
#